data_AF-A0A538A1I7-F1
#
_entry.id   AF-A0A538A1I7-F1
#
_cell.length_a   1.000
_cell.length_b   1.000
_cell.length_c   1.000
_cell.angle_alpha   90.00
_cell.angle_beta   90.00
_cell.angle_gamma   90.00
#
_symmetry.space_group_name_H-M   'P 1'
#
loop_
_entity.id
_entity.type
_entity.pdbx_description
1 polymer ?
#
loop_
_entity_poly.entity_id
_entity_poly.type
_entity_poly.pdbx_seq_one_letter_code
_entity_poly.pdbx_strand_id
1 'polypeptide(L)'
;KQFAYQLGLEVRFFQTNHEGEFVEHLHRLPEVADAALLNPGAWTHYSYAIRDALEIAGLPAVEVHLSDVRSREEWRRRSVLEGLTIRAVSGKGPDGYREALEMLKEALG
;
A
#
# COMPACT_ATOMS: atom_id res chain seq x y z
N LYS A 1 -14.23 -4.34 -2.89
CA LYS A 1 -14.92 -5.47 -2.21
C LYS A 1 -15.32 -6.57 -3.19
N GLN A 2 -16.21 -6.33 -4.17
CA GLN A 2 -16.65 -7.38 -5.10
C GLN A 2 -15.50 -8.06 -5.86
N PHE A 3 -14.53 -7.28 -6.37
CA PHE A 3 -13.38 -7.85 -7.07
C PHE A 3 -12.48 -8.71 -6.17
N ALA A 4 -12.19 -8.24 -4.94
CA ALA A 4 -11.47 -9.04 -3.95
C ALA A 4 -12.19 -10.36 -3.64
N TYR A 5 -13.52 -10.32 -3.49
CA TYR A 5 -14.31 -11.53 -3.28
C TYR A 5 -14.20 -12.51 -4.46
N GLN A 6 -14.17 -12.03 -5.70
CA GLN A 6 -13.94 -12.87 -6.89
C GLN A 6 -12.54 -13.53 -6.89
N LEU A 7 -11.55 -12.90 -6.25
CA LEU A 7 -10.21 -13.44 -6.03
C LEU A 7 -10.11 -14.35 -4.79
N GLY A 8 -11.20 -14.53 -4.04
CA GLY A 8 -11.20 -15.29 -2.78
C GLY A 8 -10.55 -14.54 -1.62
N LEU A 9 -10.53 -13.20 -1.65
CA LEU A 9 -9.97 -12.34 -0.61
C LEU A 9 -11.07 -11.60 0.17
N GLU A 10 -10.86 -11.44 1.48
CA GLU A 10 -11.56 -10.45 2.30
C GLU A 10 -10.75 -9.14 2.32
N VAL A 11 -11.43 -7.99 2.26
CA VAL A 11 -10.75 -6.68 2.34
C VAL A 11 -11.41 -5.77 3.36
N ARG A 12 -10.55 -5.10 4.14
CA ARG A 12 -10.90 -4.04 5.07
C ARG A 12 -10.26 -2.74 4.61
N PHE A 13 -10.91 -1.63 4.89
CA PHE A 13 -10.46 -0.31 4.46
C PHE A 13 -10.22 0.55 5.70
N PHE A 14 -9.10 1.25 5.69
CA PHE A 14 -8.73 2.23 6.69
C PHE A 14 -8.17 3.46 5.97
N GLN A 15 -8.54 4.64 6.42
CA GLN A 15 -8.02 5.90 5.91
C GLN A 15 -7.93 6.90 7.06
N THR A 16 -6.85 7.66 7.09
CA THR A 16 -6.63 8.76 8.02
C THR A 16 -5.75 9.82 7.35
N ASN A 17 -5.82 11.04 7.86
CA ASN A 17 -4.90 12.13 7.54
C ASN A 17 -3.88 12.39 8.68
N HIS A 18 -3.89 11.55 9.72
CA HIS A 18 -2.99 11.62 10.85
C HIS A 18 -1.92 10.54 10.72
N GLU A 19 -0.66 10.94 10.54
CA GLU A 19 0.45 10.00 10.33
C GLU A 19 0.58 8.99 11.47
N GLY A 20 0.42 9.44 12.72
CA GLY A 20 0.45 8.57 13.89
C GLY A 20 -0.63 7.49 13.89
N GLU A 21 -1.85 7.80 13.46
CA GLU A 21 -2.92 6.80 13.34
C GLU A 21 -2.63 5.77 12.24
N PHE A 22 -1.97 6.19 11.15
CA PHE A 22 -1.55 5.29 10.08
C PHE A 22 -0.45 4.34 10.57
N VAL A 23 0.55 4.87 11.28
CA VAL A 23 1.62 4.09 11.93
C VAL A 23 1.04 3.08 12.93
N GLU A 24 0.14 3.52 13.81
CA GLU A 24 -0.53 2.62 14.75
C GLU A 24 -1.38 1.55 14.05
N HIS A 25 -2.00 1.87 12.92
CA HIS A 25 -2.73 0.89 12.14
C HIS A 25 -1.78 -0.17 11.55
N LEU A 26 -0.62 0.23 11.04
CA LEU A 26 0.41 -0.70 10.55
C LEU A 26 0.94 -1.62 11.67
N HIS A 27 1.16 -1.08 12.88
CA HIS A 27 1.60 -1.91 14.01
C HIS A 27 0.59 -3.01 14.39
N ARG A 28 -0.71 -2.75 14.25
CA ARG A 28 -1.78 -3.72 14.55
C ARG A 28 -2.10 -4.64 13.36
N LEU A 29 -1.58 -4.33 12.18
CA LEU A 29 -1.96 -5.01 10.94
C LEU A 29 -1.70 -6.52 10.97
N PRO A 30 -0.58 -7.03 11.52
CA PRO A 30 -0.32 -8.47 11.59
C PRO A 30 -1.33 -9.27 12.42
N GLU A 31 -2.11 -8.62 13.28
CA GLU A 31 -3.15 -9.27 14.07
C GLU A 31 -4.46 -9.44 13.29
N VAL A 32 -4.64 -8.71 12.19
CA VAL A 32 -5.95 -8.56 11.53
C VAL A 32 -5.92 -8.74 10.01
N ALA A 33 -4.75 -8.91 9.40
CA ALA A 33 -4.59 -9.07 7.96
C ALA A 33 -3.32 -9.86 7.60
N ASP A 34 -3.37 -10.56 6.47
CA ASP A 34 -2.25 -11.32 5.93
C ASP A 34 -1.36 -10.50 4.98
N ALA A 35 -1.86 -9.36 4.48
CA ALA A 35 -1.18 -8.52 3.50
C ALA A 35 -1.68 -7.06 3.55
N ALA A 36 -0.90 -6.14 2.96
CA ALA A 36 -1.18 -4.71 2.89
C ALA A 36 -1.28 -4.19 1.45
N LEU A 37 -2.34 -3.44 1.13
CA LEU A 37 -2.43 -2.60 -0.07
C LEU A 37 -2.56 -1.16 0.41
N LEU A 38 -1.56 -0.33 0.12
CA LEU A 38 -1.47 1.02 0.65
C LEU A 38 -1.31 2.07 -0.44
N ASN A 39 -2.03 3.17 -0.26
CA ASN A 39 -1.79 4.43 -0.95
C ASN A 39 -1.54 5.51 0.13
N PRO A 40 -0.27 5.77 0.51
CA PRO A 40 0.06 6.76 1.52
C PRO A 40 -0.08 8.21 1.03
N GLY A 41 -0.48 8.43 -0.23
CA GLY A 41 -0.50 9.75 -0.84
C GLY A 41 0.88 10.39 -0.80
N ALA A 42 0.96 11.63 -0.29
CA ALA A 42 2.22 12.36 -0.21
C ALA A 42 3.22 11.75 0.79
N TRP A 43 2.78 11.00 1.80
CA TRP A 43 3.68 10.35 2.78
C TRP A 43 4.66 9.38 2.13
N THR A 44 4.28 8.81 0.99
CA THR A 44 5.16 8.03 0.11
C THR A 44 6.51 8.69 -0.12
N HIS A 45 6.56 10.02 -0.15
CA HIS A 45 7.76 10.75 -0.57
C HIS A 45 8.62 11.24 0.60
N TYR A 46 8.20 11.05 1.86
CA TYR A 46 8.93 11.60 3.00
C TYR A 46 8.73 10.89 4.35
N SER A 47 7.69 10.09 4.53
CA SER A 47 7.36 9.50 5.83
C SER A 47 8.19 8.24 6.10
N TYR A 48 9.38 8.44 6.66
CA TYR A 48 10.17 7.32 7.21
C TYR A 48 9.49 6.67 8.41
N ALA A 49 8.63 7.38 9.13
CA ALA A 49 7.81 6.77 10.19
C ALA A 49 6.87 5.68 9.64
N ILE A 50 6.21 5.93 8.50
CA ILE A 50 5.37 4.92 7.83
C ILE A 50 6.23 3.80 7.22
N ARG A 51 7.41 4.13 6.67
CA ARG A 51 8.38 3.12 6.18
C ARG A 51 8.72 2.12 7.29
N ASP A 52 9.19 2.62 8.42
CA ASP A 52 9.66 1.77 9.52
C ASP A 52 8.51 0.97 10.14
N ALA A 53 7.32 1.57 10.25
CA ALA A 53 6.12 0.85 10.70
C ALA A 53 5.70 -0.28 9.75
N LEU A 54 5.83 -0.07 8.43
CA LEU A 54 5.55 -1.09 7.42
C LEU A 54 6.59 -2.22 7.48
N GLU A 55 7.86 -1.89 7.68
CA GLU A 55 8.94 -2.87 7.86
C GLU A 55 8.70 -3.74 9.11
N ILE A 56 8.30 -3.13 10.23
CA ILE A 56 7.94 -3.84 11.47
C ILE A 56 6.73 -4.75 11.26
N ALA A 57 5.73 -4.33 10.49
CA ALA A 57 4.56 -5.15 10.20
C ALA A 57 4.95 -6.46 9.48
N GLY A 58 5.97 -6.44 8.63
CA GLY A 58 6.54 -7.66 8.03
C GLY A 58 5.60 -8.43 7.10
N LEU A 59 4.52 -7.79 6.63
CA LEU A 59 3.52 -8.40 5.74
C LEU A 59 3.84 -8.10 4.27
N PRO A 60 3.45 -9.00 3.33
CA PRO A 60 3.43 -8.69 1.90
C PRO A 60 2.67 -7.38 1.62
N ALA A 61 3.32 -6.45 0.94
CA ALA A 61 2.76 -5.11 0.74
C ALA A 61 2.84 -4.66 -0.73
N VAL A 62 1.81 -3.98 -1.23
CA VAL A 62 1.80 -3.32 -2.55
C VAL A 62 1.45 -1.84 -2.38
N GLU A 63 2.27 -0.97 -2.97
CA GLU A 63 2.04 0.48 -3.02
C GLU A 63 1.20 0.83 -4.25
N VAL A 64 0.19 1.69 -4.11
CA VAL A 64 -0.68 2.12 -5.22
C VAL A 64 -0.83 3.63 -5.27
N HIS A 65 -0.76 4.18 -6.48
CA HIS A 65 -1.06 5.58 -6.79
C HIS A 65 -2.02 5.70 -7.97
N LEU A 66 -3.07 6.49 -7.81
CA LEU A 66 -4.03 6.75 -8.89
C LEU A 66 -3.35 7.43 -10.09
N SER A 67 -2.58 8.48 -9.83
CA SER A 67 -1.80 9.20 -10.84
C SER A 67 -0.46 8.52 -11.10
N ASP A 68 0.10 8.71 -12.29
CA ASP A 68 1.47 8.30 -12.56
C ASP A 68 2.42 9.25 -11.82
N VAL A 69 3.08 8.76 -10.77
CA VAL A 69 4.00 9.56 -9.97
C VAL A 69 5.29 9.90 -10.72
N ARG A 70 5.62 9.15 -11.79
CA ARG A 70 6.84 9.35 -12.59
C ARG A 70 6.73 10.52 -13.56
N SER A 71 5.53 10.79 -14.10
CA SER A 71 5.27 11.96 -14.94
C SER A 71 5.05 13.26 -14.15
N ARG A 72 5.15 13.20 -12.81
CA ARG A 72 4.94 14.34 -11.92
C ARG A 72 6.24 15.01 -11.46
N GLU A 73 6.11 15.94 -10.52
CA GLU A 73 7.22 16.68 -9.90
C GLU A 73 8.32 15.72 -9.41
N GLU A 74 9.60 16.12 -9.51
CA GLU A 74 10.74 15.23 -9.23
C GLU A 74 10.67 14.57 -7.84
N TRP A 75 10.24 15.32 -6.82
CA TRP A 75 10.12 14.83 -5.46
C TRP A 75 9.09 13.70 -5.31
N ARG A 76 8.09 13.60 -6.21
CA ARG A 76 7.10 12.52 -6.20
C ARG A 76 7.60 11.22 -6.82
N ARG A 77 8.74 11.27 -7.51
CA ARG A 77 9.28 10.10 -8.20
C ARG A 77 10.01 9.14 -7.25
N ARG A 78 10.25 9.56 -6.01
CA ARG A 78 10.91 8.76 -4.97
C ARG A 78 9.86 8.27 -3.98
N SER A 79 9.85 6.97 -3.72
CA SER A 79 9.10 6.37 -2.64
C SER A 79 10.06 5.99 -1.51
N VAL A 80 9.79 6.45 -0.30
CA VAL A 80 10.49 5.96 0.90
C VAL A 80 10.07 4.54 1.26
N LEU A 81 9.10 3.94 0.58
CA LEU A 81 8.68 2.55 0.79
C LEU A 81 9.36 1.58 -0.20
N GLU A 82 10.15 2.11 -1.14
CA GLU A 82 10.93 1.30 -2.07
C GLU A 82 11.83 0.31 -1.30
N GLY A 83 11.76 -0.96 -1.70
CA GLY A 83 12.42 -2.09 -1.04
C GLY A 83 11.58 -2.84 -0.02
N LEU A 84 10.48 -2.26 0.49
CA LEU A 84 9.56 -2.94 1.43
C LEU A 84 8.31 -3.50 0.76
N THR A 85 7.86 -2.88 -0.33
CA THR A 85 6.71 -3.39 -1.11
C THR A 85 7.15 -4.33 -2.22
N ILE A 86 6.34 -5.34 -2.54
CA ILE A 86 6.49 -6.23 -3.70
C ILE A 86 6.65 -5.40 -4.98
N ARG A 87 5.77 -4.40 -5.13
CA ARG A 87 5.76 -3.48 -6.27
C ARG A 87 5.02 -2.20 -5.93
N ALA A 88 5.33 -1.14 -6.67
CA ALA A 88 4.50 0.06 -6.76
C ALA A 88 3.72 0.07 -8.09
N VAL A 89 2.41 0.30 -8.02
CA VAL A 89 1.51 0.46 -9.18
C VAL A 89 1.06 1.91 -9.24
N SER A 90 1.43 2.63 -10.31
CA SER A 90 1.07 4.04 -10.49
C SER A 90 0.46 4.32 -11.86
N GLY A 91 -0.45 5.29 -11.93
CA GLY A 91 -0.96 5.82 -13.21
C GLY A 91 -2.08 5.03 -13.87
N LYS A 92 -2.64 4.04 -13.17
CA LYS A 92 -3.75 3.21 -13.66
C LYS A 92 -5.10 3.61 -13.09
N GLY A 93 -5.17 4.76 -12.39
CA GLY A 93 -6.37 5.18 -11.71
C GLY A 93 -6.89 4.08 -10.76
N PRO A 94 -8.21 3.86 -10.69
CA PRO A 94 -8.79 2.82 -9.85
C PRO A 94 -8.34 1.39 -10.19
N ASP A 95 -7.99 1.11 -11.45
CA ASP A 95 -7.58 -0.24 -11.87
C ASP A 95 -6.24 -0.66 -11.28
N GLY A 96 -5.41 0.29 -10.84
CA GLY A 96 -4.19 0.00 -10.09
C GLY A 96 -4.46 -0.76 -8.78
N TYR A 97 -5.63 -0.56 -8.15
CA TYR A 97 -6.02 -1.33 -6.97
C TYR A 97 -6.40 -2.78 -7.32
N ARG A 98 -6.93 -3.04 -8.52
CA ARG A 98 -7.28 -4.40 -8.97
C ARG A 98 -6.01 -5.22 -9.19
N GLU A 99 -5.07 -4.67 -9.94
CA GLU A 99 -3.77 -5.28 -10.19
C GLU A 99 -2.99 -5.52 -8.89
N ALA A 100 -3.04 -4.57 -7.95
CA ALA A 100 -2.42 -4.76 -6.65
C ALA A 100 -3.07 -5.90 -5.84
N LEU A 101 -4.39 -6.09 -5.92
CA LEU A 101 -5.06 -7.23 -5.29
C LEU A 101 -4.67 -8.57 -5.92
N GLU A 102 -4.49 -8.61 -7.24
CA GLU A 102 -4.00 -9.80 -7.94
C GLU A 102 -2.57 -10.16 -7.49
N MET A 103 -1.67 -9.17 -7.42
CA MET A 103 -0.31 -9.37 -6.90
C MET A 103 -0.29 -9.89 -5.46
N LEU A 104 -1.16 -9.35 -4.60
CA LEU A 104 -1.28 -9.84 -3.22
C LEU A 104 -1.86 -11.26 -3.16
N LYS A 105 -2.83 -11.59 -4.03
CA LYS A 105 -3.35 -12.95 -4.12
C LYS A 105 -2.24 -13.93 -4.49
N GLU A 106 -1.42 -13.60 -5.47
CA GLU A 106 -0.26 -14.43 -5.87
C GLU A 106 0.76 -14.58 -4.74
N ALA A 107 1.03 -13.51 -3.98
CA ALA A 107 1.97 -13.53 -2.87
C ALA A 107 1.50 -14.36 -1.66
N LEU A 108 0.18 -14.50 -1.47
CA LEU A 108 -0.41 -15.28 -0.38
C LEU A 108 -0.58 -16.78 -0.68
N GLY A 109 -0.43 -17.19 -1.94
CA GLY A 109 -0.74 -18.55 -2.41
C GLY A 109 -2.23 -18.82 -2.60
#